data_AF-A0A397GVC4-F1
#
_entry.id   AF-A0A397GVC4-F1
#
_cell.length_a   1.000
_cell.length_b   1.000
_cell.length_c   1.000
_cell.angle_alpha   90.00
_cell.angle_beta   90.00
_cell.angle_gamma   90.00
#
_symmetry.space_group_name_H-M   'P 1'
#
loop_
_entity.id
_entity.type
_entity.pdbx_description
1 polymer ?
#
loop_
_entity_poly.entity_id
_entity_poly.type
_entity_poly.pdbx_seq_one_letter_code
_entity_poly.pdbx_strand_id
1 'polypeptide(L)'
;MKGVKVITATVPPSASIEMRAEELVRDIDEGAQGKAVNIIAPKKFKVLSLTTIATPHRGSAVADYVLERIGDERLPQLYYALGKLKVETGAFSQLTRKYMDDTFNPTTPDVEDVRYFSYGAAMQPRFWSVFRLSHRVLEEVEGYNDGLVSVASSKWGKYKGTLEGVSHLDLINWTNRLKWLAGEMTGNRQRFNAIAFYLDIADMLAKEGL
;
A
#
# COMPACT_ATOMS: atom_id res chain seq x y z
N MET A 1 8.66 -18.02 -17.47
CA MET A 1 9.39 -16.77 -17.11
C MET A 1 10.83 -17.11 -16.79
N LYS A 2 11.73 -16.90 -17.74
CA LYS A 2 13.19 -16.86 -17.50
C LYS A 2 13.61 -15.43 -17.82
N GLY A 3 14.22 -14.71 -16.88
CA GLY A 3 14.84 -13.40 -17.16
C GLY A 3 14.46 -12.21 -16.27
N VAL A 4 13.50 -12.33 -15.34
CA VAL A 4 13.17 -11.23 -14.41
C VAL A 4 14.05 -11.32 -13.16
N LYS A 5 14.84 -10.27 -12.89
CA LYS A 5 15.57 -10.10 -11.63
C LYS A 5 14.67 -9.32 -10.67
N VAL A 6 14.32 -9.92 -9.54
CA VAL A 6 13.56 -9.27 -8.47
C VAL A 6 14.52 -8.75 -7.42
N ILE A 7 14.37 -7.48 -7.03
CA ILE A 7 15.09 -6.84 -5.93
C ILE A 7 14.04 -6.52 -4.86
N THR A 8 14.25 -7.01 -3.64
CA THR A 8 13.38 -6.73 -2.50
C THR A 8 14.07 -5.75 -1.58
N ALA A 9 13.53 -4.54 -1.48
CA ALA A 9 14.01 -3.54 -0.54
C ALA A 9 13.28 -3.65 0.81
N THR A 10 13.99 -3.35 1.90
CA THR A 10 13.43 -3.33 3.26
C THR A 10 13.48 -1.93 3.80
N VAL A 11 12.33 -1.28 3.89
CA VAL A 11 12.20 0.05 4.49
C VAL A 11 11.71 -0.05 5.93
N PRO A 12 12.06 0.89 6.82
CA PRO A 12 11.50 0.95 8.16
C PRO A 12 9.97 1.05 8.06
N PRO A 13 9.21 0.14 8.70
CA PRO A 13 7.74 0.06 8.53
C PRO A 13 7.01 1.29 9.08
N SER A 14 7.71 2.06 9.89
CA SER A 14 7.19 3.07 10.77
C SER A 14 7.63 4.47 10.40
N ALA A 15 8.57 4.61 9.47
CA ALA A 15 9.22 5.88 9.17
C ALA A 15 8.41 6.77 8.23
N SER A 16 8.76 8.05 8.19
CA SER A 16 8.17 9.00 7.23
C SER A 16 8.35 8.53 5.78
N ILE A 17 7.54 9.05 4.86
CA ILE A 17 7.64 8.73 3.43
C ILE A 17 9.06 9.02 2.89
N GLU A 18 9.66 10.12 3.32
CA GLU A 18 11.00 10.58 2.91
C GLU A 18 12.07 9.59 3.37
N MET A 19 12.09 9.23 4.66
CA MET A 19 13.06 8.26 5.19
C MET A 19 12.91 6.88 4.54
N ARG A 20 11.66 6.45 4.30
CA ARG A 20 11.42 5.20 3.56
C ARG A 20 11.90 5.28 2.12
N ALA A 21 11.72 6.42 1.46
CA ALA A 21 12.20 6.65 0.10
C ALA A 21 13.74 6.61 0.03
N GLU A 22 14.44 7.18 1.01
CA GLU A 22 15.91 7.15 1.08
C GLU A 22 16.46 5.73 1.25
N GLU A 23 15.87 4.93 2.15
CA GLU A 23 16.29 3.53 2.35
C GLU A 23 16.00 2.67 1.12
N LEU A 24 14.85 2.87 0.49
CA LEU A 24 14.45 2.18 -0.73
C LEU A 24 15.39 2.50 -1.89
N VAL A 25 15.79 3.76 -2.01
CA VAL A 25 16.81 4.22 -2.94
C VAL A 25 18.12 3.49 -2.75
N ARG A 26 18.57 3.32 -1.50
CA ARG A 26 19.83 2.64 -1.17
C ARG A 26 19.80 1.17 -1.62
N ASP A 27 18.74 0.45 -1.25
CA ASP A 27 18.60 -0.98 -1.58
C ASP A 27 18.54 -1.23 -3.10
N ILE A 28 17.89 -0.34 -3.85
CA ILE A 28 17.82 -0.47 -5.31
C ILE A 28 19.16 -0.11 -5.97
N ASP A 29 19.88 0.91 -5.48
CA ASP A 29 21.20 1.29 -5.99
C ASP A 29 22.18 0.09 -5.88
N GLU A 30 22.18 -0.59 -4.73
CA GLU A 30 22.96 -1.80 -4.48
C GLU A 30 22.51 -2.98 -5.37
N GLY A 31 21.20 -3.21 -5.48
CA GLY A 31 20.64 -4.36 -6.18
C GLY A 31 20.64 -4.25 -7.71
N ALA A 32 20.41 -3.05 -8.24
CA ALA A 32 20.21 -2.80 -9.68
C ALA A 32 21.53 -2.63 -10.44
N GLN A 33 22.59 -2.15 -9.77
CA GLN A 33 23.94 -2.00 -10.35
C GLN A 33 23.92 -1.21 -11.67
N GLY A 34 23.17 -0.09 -11.70
CA GLY A 34 23.09 0.81 -12.86
C GLY A 34 22.11 0.41 -13.97
N LYS A 35 21.35 -0.69 -13.82
CA LYS A 35 20.28 -1.05 -14.77
C LYS A 35 19.02 -0.22 -14.54
N ALA A 36 18.28 0.05 -15.62
CA ALA A 36 16.93 0.60 -15.50
C ALA A 36 16.01 -0.42 -14.79
N VAL A 37 15.07 0.08 -13.99
CA VAL A 37 14.18 -0.78 -13.20
C VAL A 37 12.73 -0.32 -13.33
N ASN A 38 11.83 -1.29 -13.22
CA ASN A 38 10.42 -1.06 -12.92
C ASN A 38 10.30 -1.09 -11.41
N ILE A 39 9.89 0.02 -10.79
CA ILE A 39 9.81 0.07 -9.35
C ILE A 39 8.39 -0.07 -8.86
N ILE A 40 8.37 -0.56 -7.63
CA ILE A 40 7.33 -0.33 -6.67
C ILE A 40 7.96 0.65 -5.62
N ALA A 41 8.17 1.92 -6.07
CA ALA A 41 8.73 3.17 -5.45
C ALA A 41 10.26 3.30 -5.07
N PRO A 42 10.89 4.50 -4.86
CA PRO A 42 11.57 5.48 -5.77
C PRO A 42 13.15 5.59 -5.60
N LYS A 43 13.87 6.74 -5.80
CA LYS A 43 14.50 7.44 -6.99
C LYS A 43 16.07 7.52 -6.89
N LYS A 44 16.83 6.78 -7.71
CA LYS A 44 18.30 7.03 -7.98
C LYS A 44 18.79 6.57 -9.37
N PHE A 45 17.86 6.11 -10.17
CA PHE A 45 18.11 5.32 -11.37
C PHE A 45 16.94 5.59 -12.33
N LYS A 46 17.09 5.26 -13.61
CA LYS A 46 16.01 5.47 -14.57
C LYS A 46 14.84 4.54 -14.26
N VAL A 47 13.73 5.16 -13.83
CA VAL A 47 12.46 4.50 -13.54
C VAL A 47 11.68 4.39 -14.83
N LEU A 48 11.27 3.18 -15.22
CA LEU A 48 10.44 3.01 -16.42
C LEU A 48 8.94 3.00 -16.09
N SER A 49 8.59 2.46 -14.91
CA SER A 49 7.23 2.48 -14.39
C SER A 49 7.16 2.44 -12.88
N LEU A 50 6.04 2.92 -12.35
CA LEU A 50 5.62 2.79 -10.97
C LEU A 50 4.26 2.09 -10.91
N THR A 51 4.22 0.89 -10.30
CA THR A 51 2.96 0.19 -10.04
C THR A 51 2.63 0.25 -8.55
N THR A 52 1.45 0.75 -8.22
CA THR A 52 0.96 0.87 -6.84
C THR A 52 -0.21 -0.07 -6.60
N ILE A 53 -0.28 -0.64 -5.39
CA ILE A 53 -1.30 -1.63 -5.02
C ILE A 53 -1.92 -1.16 -3.70
N ALA A 54 -3.22 -0.86 -3.72
CA ALA A 54 -3.98 -0.37 -2.58
C ALA A 54 -3.30 0.78 -1.81
N THR A 55 -2.61 1.67 -2.52
CA THR A 55 -1.88 2.78 -1.91
C THR A 55 -2.83 3.97 -1.68
N PRO A 56 -2.87 4.59 -0.48
CA PRO A 56 -3.78 5.70 -0.20
C PRO A 56 -3.27 7.02 -0.81
N HIS A 57 -3.29 7.14 -2.14
CA HIS A 57 -2.77 8.32 -2.86
C HIS A 57 -3.50 9.62 -2.54
N ARG A 58 -4.75 9.53 -2.08
CA ARG A 58 -5.56 10.66 -1.61
C ARG A 58 -5.78 10.62 -0.10
N GLY A 59 -4.94 9.86 0.61
CA GLY A 59 -5.08 9.57 2.03
C GLY A 59 -6.18 8.55 2.33
N SER A 60 -6.49 8.39 3.61
CA SER A 60 -7.54 7.49 4.10
C SER A 60 -8.45 8.21 5.09
N ALA A 61 -9.75 8.16 4.86
CA ALA A 61 -10.73 8.64 5.84
C ALA A 61 -10.64 7.92 7.20
N VAL A 62 -10.06 6.72 7.27
CA VAL A 62 -9.78 6.04 8.55
C VAL A 62 -8.70 6.79 9.33
N ALA A 63 -7.66 7.25 8.65
CA ALA A 63 -6.58 8.01 9.28
C ALA A 63 -7.11 9.32 9.87
N ASP A 64 -7.92 10.04 9.09
CA ASP A 64 -8.60 11.26 9.53
C ASP A 64 -9.53 10.98 10.74
N TYR A 65 -10.40 9.98 10.62
CA TYR A 65 -11.34 9.61 11.69
C TYR A 65 -10.64 9.25 13.00
N VAL A 66 -9.52 8.53 12.94
CA VAL A 66 -8.74 8.16 14.13
C VAL A 66 -8.13 9.40 14.78
N LEU A 67 -7.57 10.33 13.99
CA LEU A 67 -7.02 11.57 14.53
C LEU A 67 -8.10 12.46 15.16
N GLU A 68 -9.24 12.63 14.48
CA GLU A 68 -10.36 13.44 14.94
C GLU A 68 -11.00 12.90 16.23
N ARG A 69 -11.22 11.58 16.32
CA ARG A 69 -11.82 10.93 17.51
C ARG A 69 -10.95 11.01 18.74
N ILE A 70 -9.64 10.94 18.54
CA ILE A 70 -8.67 10.93 19.65
C ILE A 70 -8.54 12.35 20.19
N GLY A 71 -8.50 13.36 19.30
CA GLY A 71 -8.36 14.77 19.63
C GLY A 71 -6.94 15.11 20.08
N ASP A 72 -6.55 16.39 19.93
CA ASP A 72 -5.17 16.85 20.15
C ASP A 72 -4.61 16.48 21.53
N GLU A 73 -5.47 16.44 22.56
CA GLU A 73 -5.10 16.08 23.93
C GLU A 73 -4.69 14.61 24.11
N ARG A 74 -5.19 13.70 23.25
CA ARG A 74 -4.89 12.27 23.31
C ARG A 74 -3.98 11.77 22.20
N LEU A 75 -3.59 12.65 21.27
CA LEU A 75 -2.62 12.36 20.21
C LEU A 75 -1.28 11.89 20.78
N PRO A 76 -0.71 12.48 21.84
CA PRO A 76 0.56 12.01 22.41
C PRO A 76 0.48 10.56 22.91
N GLN A 77 -0.65 10.12 23.49
CA GLN A 77 -0.86 8.78 24.00
C GLN A 77 -1.05 7.77 22.87
N LEU A 78 -1.79 8.14 21.82
CA LEU A 78 -1.89 7.34 20.59
C LEU A 78 -0.50 7.16 19.96
N TYR A 79 0.22 8.26 19.79
CA TYR A 79 1.55 8.30 19.24
C TYR A 79 2.56 7.50 20.04
N TYR A 80 2.47 7.55 21.38
CA TYR A 80 3.25 6.70 22.27
C TYR A 80 2.88 5.21 22.13
N ALA A 81 1.59 4.88 22.01
CA ALA A 81 1.13 3.51 21.79
C ALA A 81 1.57 2.96 20.41
N LEU A 82 1.46 3.78 19.36
CA LEU A 82 1.97 3.47 18.02
C LEU A 82 3.49 3.29 18.05
N GLY A 83 4.22 4.16 18.75
CA GLY A 83 5.67 4.02 18.94
C GLY A 83 6.06 2.69 19.61
N LYS A 84 5.28 2.22 20.60
CA LYS A 84 5.48 0.87 21.19
C LYS A 84 5.22 -0.27 20.22
N LEU A 85 4.31 -0.07 19.26
CA LEU A 85 4.06 -1.00 18.16
C LEU A 85 5.04 -0.83 17.00
N LYS A 86 6.08 0.01 17.16
CA LYS A 86 7.01 0.40 16.10
C LYS A 86 6.27 0.97 14.90
N VAL A 87 5.37 1.93 15.13
CA VAL A 87 4.72 2.77 14.11
C VAL A 87 5.05 4.21 14.50
N GLU A 88 5.81 4.95 13.69
CA GLU A 88 6.15 6.32 14.06
C GLU A 88 4.95 7.20 13.80
N THR A 89 4.86 8.19 14.65
CA THR A 89 3.76 9.14 14.77
C THR A 89 3.59 9.95 13.49
N GLY A 90 4.71 10.33 12.87
CA GLY A 90 4.75 11.02 11.58
C GLY A 90 4.26 10.17 10.41
N ALA A 91 4.50 8.85 10.40
CA ALA A 91 4.02 8.00 9.32
C ALA A 91 2.48 7.91 9.29
N PHE A 92 1.83 8.01 10.45
CA PHE A 92 0.36 7.96 10.52
C PHE A 92 -0.28 9.28 10.04
N SER A 93 0.26 10.43 10.42
CA SER A 93 -0.27 11.73 9.96
C SER A 93 -0.10 11.92 8.45
N GLN A 94 0.95 11.33 7.86
CA GLN A 94 1.16 11.34 6.42
C GLN A 94 0.12 10.52 5.64
N LEU A 95 -0.67 9.66 6.29
CA LEU A 95 -1.76 8.90 5.64
C LEU A 95 -3.09 9.66 5.57
N THR A 96 -3.16 10.85 6.17
CA THR A 96 -4.38 11.68 6.17
C THR A 96 -4.67 12.22 4.79
N ARG A 97 -5.97 12.46 4.51
CA ARG A 97 -6.38 13.05 3.22
C ARG A 97 -5.80 14.45 3.06
N LYS A 98 -5.81 15.23 4.15
CA LYS A 98 -5.26 16.58 4.17
C LYS A 98 -3.77 16.61 3.81
N TYR A 99 -2.95 15.76 4.44
CA TYR A 99 -1.52 15.74 4.14
C TYR A 99 -1.26 15.33 2.68
N MET A 100 -1.98 14.33 2.17
CA MET A 100 -1.81 13.86 0.79
C MET A 100 -2.18 14.93 -0.23
N ASP A 101 -3.31 15.63 -0.04
CA ASP A 101 -3.82 16.65 -0.96
C ASP A 101 -3.04 17.97 -0.88
N ASP A 102 -2.74 18.45 0.33
CA ASP A 102 -2.14 19.77 0.53
C ASP A 102 -0.61 19.76 0.49
N THR A 103 0.02 18.62 0.78
CA THR A 103 1.48 18.53 0.98
C THR A 103 2.13 17.55 0.02
N PHE A 104 1.79 16.26 0.09
CA PHE A 104 2.55 15.22 -0.62
C PHE A 104 2.38 15.29 -2.14
N ASN A 105 1.14 15.27 -2.64
CA ASN A 105 0.87 15.26 -4.08
C ASN A 105 1.36 16.54 -4.80
N PRO A 106 1.18 17.76 -4.24
CA PRO A 106 1.71 18.98 -4.87
C PRO A 106 3.24 19.02 -4.92
N THR A 107 3.91 18.45 -3.91
CA THR A 107 5.39 18.44 -3.84
C THR A 107 6.02 17.28 -4.62
N THR A 108 5.22 16.28 -4.99
CA THR A 108 5.66 15.08 -5.71
C THR A 108 4.85 14.88 -7.00
N PRO A 109 4.98 15.78 -7.98
CA PRO A 109 4.28 15.64 -9.25
C PRO A 109 4.80 14.42 -10.04
N ASP A 110 3.93 13.91 -10.91
CA ASP A 110 4.28 12.83 -11.85
C ASP A 110 5.40 13.26 -12.81
N VAL A 111 6.23 12.29 -13.21
CA VAL A 111 7.32 12.47 -14.16
C VAL A 111 6.88 11.96 -15.53
N GLU A 112 7.01 12.78 -16.57
CA GLU A 112 6.48 12.53 -17.93
C GLU A 112 6.97 11.20 -18.54
N ASP A 113 8.23 10.83 -18.31
CA ASP A 113 8.85 9.60 -18.84
C ASP A 113 8.53 8.33 -18.03
N VAL A 114 7.79 8.44 -16.92
CA VAL A 114 7.46 7.31 -16.04
C VAL A 114 6.02 6.88 -16.28
N ARG A 115 5.81 5.58 -16.48
CA ARG A 115 4.45 5.02 -16.58
C ARG A 115 3.88 4.64 -15.22
N TYR A 116 2.74 5.21 -14.89
CA TYR A 116 2.07 4.97 -13.61
C TYR A 116 0.90 3.99 -13.78
N PHE A 117 0.90 2.93 -12.97
CA PHE A 117 -0.16 1.95 -12.90
C PHE A 117 -0.65 1.81 -11.46
N SER A 118 -1.94 1.52 -11.30
CA SER A 118 -2.53 1.29 -9.98
C SER A 118 -3.57 0.19 -9.96
N TYR A 119 -3.61 -0.51 -8.84
CA TYR A 119 -4.61 -1.52 -8.50
C TYR A 119 -5.25 -1.17 -7.16
N GLY A 120 -6.55 -1.33 -7.06
CA GLY A 120 -7.28 -1.23 -5.79
C GLY A 120 -7.64 -2.59 -5.24
N ALA A 121 -8.15 -2.62 -4.02
CA ALA A 121 -8.78 -3.79 -3.44
C ALA A 121 -10.09 -3.40 -2.78
N ALA A 122 -11.04 -4.33 -2.78
CA ALA A 122 -12.31 -4.18 -2.11
C ALA A 122 -12.64 -5.48 -1.38
N MET A 123 -13.22 -5.38 -0.19
CA MET A 123 -13.75 -6.53 0.52
C MET A 123 -15.10 -6.23 1.16
N GLN A 124 -15.75 -7.27 1.68
CA GLN A 124 -16.90 -7.12 2.56
C GLN A 124 -16.59 -7.83 3.89
N PRO A 125 -16.43 -7.08 5.00
CA PRO A 125 -16.03 -7.66 6.27
C PRO A 125 -17.17 -8.47 6.91
N ARG A 126 -16.82 -9.64 7.46
CA ARG A 126 -17.75 -10.40 8.32
C ARG A 126 -18.00 -9.65 9.63
N PHE A 127 -19.07 -10.02 10.33
CA PHE A 127 -19.49 -9.37 11.58
C PHE A 127 -18.38 -9.26 12.64
N TRP A 128 -17.53 -10.28 12.76
CA TRP A 128 -16.41 -10.33 13.73
C TRP A 128 -15.07 -9.81 13.18
N SER A 129 -15.06 -9.16 12.02
CA SER A 129 -13.82 -8.65 11.41
C SER A 129 -13.29 -7.44 12.18
N VAL A 130 -11.98 -7.42 12.42
CA VAL A 130 -11.27 -6.26 12.98
C VAL A 130 -11.39 -5.01 12.09
N PHE A 131 -11.58 -5.20 10.78
CA PHE A 131 -11.78 -4.11 9.82
C PHE A 131 -13.21 -3.59 9.74
N ARG A 132 -14.15 -4.11 10.54
CA ARG A 132 -15.57 -3.73 10.41
C ARG A 132 -15.81 -2.24 10.67
N LEU A 133 -15.13 -1.66 11.66
CA LEU A 133 -15.29 -0.25 11.98
C LEU A 133 -14.65 0.64 10.90
N SER A 134 -13.39 0.37 10.56
CA SER A 134 -12.64 1.14 9.56
C SER A 134 -13.28 1.05 8.17
N HIS A 135 -13.72 -0.16 7.78
CA HIS A 135 -14.47 -0.36 6.54
C HIS A 135 -15.77 0.42 6.52
N ARG A 136 -16.52 0.49 7.63
CA ARG A 136 -17.77 1.25 7.67
C ARG A 136 -17.52 2.74 7.45
N VAL A 137 -16.51 3.29 8.14
CA VAL A 137 -16.11 4.70 7.97
C VAL A 137 -15.72 4.98 6.52
N LEU A 138 -14.93 4.10 5.90
CA LEU A 138 -14.56 4.22 4.49
C LEU A 138 -15.76 4.07 3.56
N GLU A 139 -16.65 3.11 3.81
CA GLU A 139 -17.83 2.87 2.98
C GLU A 139 -18.76 4.10 2.97
N GLU A 140 -18.95 4.73 4.13
CA GLU A 140 -19.79 5.92 4.29
C GLU A 140 -19.18 7.16 3.61
N VAL A 141 -17.85 7.30 3.62
CA VAL A 141 -17.16 8.53 3.16
C VAL A 141 -16.59 8.40 1.74
N GLU A 142 -16.02 7.25 1.39
CA GLU A 142 -15.22 7.01 0.18
C GLU A 142 -15.75 5.84 -0.68
N GLY A 143 -16.68 5.03 -0.15
CA GLY A 143 -17.28 3.87 -0.82
C GLY A 143 -16.44 2.59 -0.71
N TYR A 144 -16.45 1.78 -1.78
CA TYR A 144 -15.78 0.47 -1.81
C TYR A 144 -14.33 0.53 -1.34
N ASN A 145 -13.96 -0.36 -0.44
CA ASN A 145 -12.66 -0.31 0.24
C ASN A 145 -12.17 -1.68 0.71
N ASP A 146 -10.88 -1.75 1.03
CA ASP A 146 -10.19 -2.95 1.53
C ASP A 146 -10.07 -2.99 3.05
N GLY A 147 -10.84 -2.16 3.76
CA GLY A 147 -10.81 -1.99 5.20
C GLY A 147 -9.85 -0.93 5.73
N LEU A 148 -8.90 -0.43 4.93
CA LEU A 148 -7.99 0.66 5.31
C LEU A 148 -7.87 1.76 4.25
N VAL A 149 -8.02 1.39 2.97
CA VAL A 149 -7.90 2.28 1.83
C VAL A 149 -9.10 2.06 0.89
N SER A 150 -9.69 3.15 0.42
CA SER A 150 -10.74 3.06 -0.59
C SER A 150 -10.19 2.80 -1.99
N VAL A 151 -11.02 2.18 -2.82
CA VAL A 151 -10.75 2.02 -4.24
C VAL A 151 -10.53 3.39 -4.91
N ALA A 152 -11.29 4.40 -4.50
CA ALA A 152 -11.14 5.77 -5.01
C ALA A 152 -9.76 6.37 -4.69
N SER A 153 -9.29 6.25 -3.44
CA SER A 153 -7.96 6.72 -3.04
C SER A 153 -6.84 5.93 -3.72
N SER A 154 -7.05 4.64 -4.00
CA SER A 154 -6.05 3.78 -4.67
C SER A 154 -5.75 4.10 -6.13
N LYS A 155 -6.60 4.88 -6.81
CA LYS A 155 -6.46 5.19 -8.24
C LYS A 155 -5.38 6.23 -8.50
N TRP A 156 -4.34 5.85 -9.23
CA TRP A 156 -3.30 6.76 -9.74
C TRP A 156 -2.79 6.33 -11.13
N GLY A 157 -2.53 7.27 -12.02
CA GLY A 157 -2.16 6.96 -13.41
C GLY A 157 -3.20 6.07 -14.12
N LYS A 158 -2.73 5.06 -14.85
CA LYS A 158 -3.58 4.08 -15.54
C LYS A 158 -4.07 3.02 -14.56
N TYR A 159 -5.31 3.15 -14.11
CA TYR A 159 -5.94 2.17 -13.23
C TYR A 159 -6.18 0.84 -13.97
N LYS A 160 -5.73 -0.26 -13.39
CA LYS A 160 -5.76 -1.60 -14.02
C LYS A 160 -6.87 -2.50 -13.49
N GLY A 161 -7.36 -2.27 -12.28
CA GLY A 161 -8.52 -2.99 -11.73
C GLY A 161 -8.58 -3.03 -10.21
N THR A 162 -9.72 -3.55 -9.72
CA THR A 162 -9.98 -3.79 -8.30
C THR A 162 -9.90 -5.28 -8.00
N LEU A 163 -9.17 -5.64 -6.94
CA LEU A 163 -9.14 -6.99 -6.40
C LEU A 163 -10.34 -7.21 -5.49
N GLU A 164 -11.29 -8.03 -5.93
CA GLU A 164 -12.52 -8.33 -5.20
C GLU A 164 -12.32 -9.38 -4.10
N GLY A 165 -12.89 -9.11 -2.93
CA GLY A 165 -12.82 -10.00 -1.77
C GLY A 165 -11.45 -10.05 -1.10
N VAL A 166 -10.60 -9.05 -1.32
CA VAL A 166 -9.22 -8.99 -0.80
C VAL A 166 -9.12 -7.87 0.22
N SER A 167 -8.70 -8.22 1.44
CA SER A 167 -8.42 -7.22 2.48
C SER A 167 -7.02 -6.61 2.32
N HIS A 168 -6.81 -5.43 2.91
CA HIS A 168 -5.49 -4.80 2.94
C HIS A 168 -4.39 -5.74 3.52
N LEU A 169 -4.73 -6.56 4.52
CA LEU A 169 -3.78 -7.55 5.09
C LEU A 169 -3.51 -8.76 4.19
N ASP A 170 -4.48 -9.13 3.34
CA ASP A 170 -4.29 -10.22 2.38
C ASP A 170 -3.31 -9.81 1.28
N LEU A 171 -3.24 -8.52 0.93
CA LEU A 171 -2.28 -7.99 -0.06
C LEU A 171 -0.83 -8.11 0.40
N ILE A 172 -0.55 -7.82 1.68
CA ILE A 172 0.80 -7.93 2.25
C ILE A 172 1.12 -9.35 2.76
N ASN A 173 0.30 -10.35 2.42
CA ASN A 173 0.47 -11.76 2.80
C ASN A 173 0.58 -11.99 4.33
N TRP A 174 0.15 -11.04 5.15
CA TRP A 174 0.29 -11.10 6.61
C TRP A 174 -0.70 -12.06 7.22
N THR A 175 -1.95 -12.01 6.76
CA THR A 175 -2.99 -12.99 7.09
C THR A 175 -2.64 -14.38 6.63
N ASN A 176 -1.84 -14.54 5.56
CA ASN A 176 -1.50 -15.84 5.02
C ASN A 176 -0.56 -16.66 5.91
N ARG A 177 0.31 -16.07 6.73
CA ARG A 177 1.08 -16.84 7.74
C ARG A 177 0.18 -17.41 8.85
N LEU A 178 -0.77 -16.62 9.33
CA LEU A 178 -1.70 -17.02 10.39
C LEU A 178 -2.82 -17.95 9.86
N LYS A 179 -3.31 -17.69 8.65
CA LYS A 179 -4.29 -18.53 7.93
C LYS A 179 -3.68 -19.82 7.40
N TRP A 180 -2.38 -19.89 7.09
CA TRP A 180 -1.70 -21.15 6.77
C TRP A 180 -1.67 -22.07 7.99
N LEU A 181 -1.29 -21.54 9.15
CA LEU A 181 -1.35 -22.27 10.44
C LEU A 181 -2.76 -22.78 10.79
N ALA A 182 -3.82 -22.01 10.48
CA ALA A 182 -5.20 -22.42 10.73
C ALA A 182 -5.81 -23.26 9.58
N GLY A 183 -5.32 -23.11 8.36
CA GLY A 183 -5.84 -23.69 7.13
C GLY A 183 -5.49 -25.16 6.95
N GLU A 184 -4.33 -25.59 7.48
CA GLU A 184 -3.98 -27.02 7.56
C GLU A 184 -4.99 -27.81 8.42
N MET A 185 -5.66 -27.16 9.38
CA MET A 185 -6.69 -27.82 10.21
C MET A 185 -8.13 -27.69 9.68
N THR A 186 -8.42 -26.75 8.77
CA THR A 186 -9.81 -26.39 8.41
C THR A 186 -10.15 -26.50 6.93
N GLY A 187 -9.20 -26.91 6.07
CA GLY A 187 -9.47 -27.21 4.65
C GLY A 187 -9.92 -26.01 3.81
N ASN A 188 -9.78 -24.79 4.33
CA ASN A 188 -10.31 -23.59 3.69
C ASN A 188 -9.31 -23.07 2.63
N ARG A 189 -9.59 -23.32 1.35
CA ARG A 189 -8.77 -22.83 0.23
C ARG A 189 -8.78 -21.30 0.18
N GLN A 190 -7.59 -20.70 0.10
CA GLN A 190 -7.44 -19.25 -0.10
C GLN A 190 -8.09 -18.81 -1.41
N ARG A 191 -8.85 -17.71 -1.38
CA ARG A 191 -9.53 -17.14 -2.57
C ARG A 191 -8.62 -16.25 -3.43
N PHE A 192 -7.54 -15.71 -2.87
CA PHE A 192 -6.59 -14.83 -3.56
C PHE A 192 -5.19 -15.42 -3.55
N ASN A 193 -4.55 -15.48 -4.72
CA ASN A 193 -3.17 -15.93 -4.88
C ASN A 193 -2.29 -14.72 -5.22
N ALA A 194 -1.64 -14.17 -4.20
CA ALA A 194 -0.75 -13.02 -4.34
C ALA A 194 0.38 -13.27 -5.34
N ILE A 195 0.92 -14.49 -5.40
CA ILE A 195 1.99 -14.85 -6.35
C ILE A 195 1.46 -14.72 -7.78
N ALA A 196 0.30 -15.32 -8.08
CA ALA A 196 -0.30 -15.22 -9.40
C ALA A 196 -0.59 -13.75 -9.79
N PHE A 197 -1.02 -12.93 -8.83
CA PHE A 197 -1.24 -11.50 -9.05
C PHE A 197 0.05 -10.74 -9.40
N TYR A 198 1.15 -10.95 -8.65
CA TYR A 198 2.43 -10.30 -8.97
C TYR A 198 3.01 -10.80 -10.31
N LEU A 199 2.78 -12.07 -10.67
CA LEU A 199 3.17 -12.58 -11.98
C LEU A 199 2.34 -11.94 -13.10
N ASP A 200 1.05 -11.72 -12.90
CA ASP A 200 0.17 -11.01 -13.84
C ASP A 200 0.59 -9.54 -14.02
N ILE A 201 1.00 -8.86 -12.95
CA ILE A 201 1.59 -7.51 -13.05
C ILE A 201 2.87 -7.55 -13.91
N ALA A 202 3.77 -8.51 -13.69
CA ALA A 202 4.99 -8.62 -14.48
C ALA A 202 4.70 -8.88 -15.96
N ASP A 203 3.71 -9.72 -16.27
CA ASP A 203 3.25 -9.97 -17.64
C ASP A 203 2.59 -8.72 -18.26
N MET A 204 1.79 -7.98 -17.48
CA MET A 204 1.19 -6.71 -17.88
C MET A 204 2.26 -5.67 -18.24
N LEU A 205 3.30 -5.54 -17.42
CA LEU A 205 4.43 -4.64 -17.70
C LEU A 205 5.14 -5.04 -19.00
N ALA A 206 5.41 -6.34 -19.20
CA ALA A 206 6.02 -6.83 -20.43
C ALA A 206 5.17 -6.54 -21.68
N LYS A 207 3.85 -6.67 -21.59
CA LYS A 207 2.90 -6.31 -22.67
C LYS A 207 2.87 -4.82 -22.97
N GLU A 208 3.12 -3.98 -21.97
CA GLU A 208 3.30 -2.54 -22.15
C GLU A 208 4.71 -2.21 -22.68
N GLY A 209 5.61 -3.19 -22.87
CA GLY A 209 6.97 -2.98 -23.36
C GLY A 209 7.92 -2.46 -22.29
N LEU A 210 7.74 -2.89 -21.04
CA LEU A 210 8.55 -2.55 -19.86
C LEU A 210 9.33 -3.75 -19.32
#